data_AF-A0AAW0DDL0-F1
#
_entry.id   AF-A0AAW0DDL0-F1
#
_cell.length_a   1.000
_cell.length_b   1.000
_cell.length_c   1.000
_cell.angle_alpha   90.00
_cell.angle_beta   90.00
_cell.angle_gamma   90.00
#
_symmetry.space_group_name_H-M   'P 1'
#
loop_
_entity.id
_entity.type
_entity.pdbx_description
1 polymer ?
#
loop_
_entity_poly.entity_id
_entity_poly.type
_entity_poly.pdbx_seq_one_letter_code
_entity_poly.pdbx_strand_id
1 'polypeptide(L)'
;MASRSTSILTIAGITLLTGFAAYALYFDYKRRNDVEFRKNLRKQKKRVDKSIASSQASEAAANAVSQAELRQALEQVKKEPVPASPDQKEAFFMSQVAAGEQLSLQGPDFYLPAAMSFYRALRVYPSPVELMVIYQKTVPEPIFKLVIELTNLDVSSTSSPHSVTDDLDDETSPVRGGPPSETSSQEWDKLSQDSAPTPAS
;
A
#
# COMPACT_ATOMS: atom_id res chain seq x y z
N MET A 1 88.20 2.63 5.18
CA MET A 1 87.14 1.87 4.45
C MET A 1 85.74 2.50 4.54
N ALA A 2 85.46 3.44 5.46
CA ALA A 2 84.12 4.01 5.67
C ALA A 2 83.50 4.77 4.47
N SER A 3 84.29 5.52 3.68
CA SER A 3 83.76 6.36 2.59
C SER A 3 83.05 5.57 1.48
N ARG A 4 83.55 4.38 1.10
CA ARG A 4 82.93 3.58 0.03
C ARG A 4 81.64 2.91 0.49
N SER A 5 81.57 2.46 1.74
CA SER A 5 80.36 1.88 2.33
C SER A 5 79.24 2.91 2.44
N THR A 6 79.55 4.16 2.83
CA THR A 6 78.58 5.26 2.86
C THR A 6 78.08 5.60 1.46
N SER A 7 78.95 5.66 0.44
CA SER A 7 78.55 5.90 -0.95
C SER A 7 77.67 4.78 -1.53
N ILE A 8 77.96 3.51 -1.20
CA ILE A 8 77.13 2.38 -1.65
C ILE A 8 75.75 2.42 -1.01
N LEU A 9 75.66 2.74 0.29
CA LEU A 9 74.39 2.85 1.01
C LEU A 9 73.53 4.01 0.52
N THR A 10 74.12 5.17 0.21
CA THR A 10 73.36 6.31 -0.33
C THR A 10 72.84 6.04 -1.73
N ILE A 11 73.66 5.44 -2.60
CA ILE A 11 73.25 5.06 -3.96
C ILE A 11 72.12 4.03 -3.91
N ALA A 12 72.23 3.00 -3.06
CA ALA A 12 71.20 1.98 -2.87
C ALA A 12 69.89 2.57 -2.31
N GLY A 13 69.99 3.49 -1.34
CA GLY A 13 68.81 4.17 -0.77
C GLY A 13 68.07 5.02 -1.81
N ILE A 14 68.80 5.78 -2.63
CA ILE A 14 68.21 6.63 -3.69
C ILE A 14 67.52 5.78 -4.75
N THR A 15 68.12 4.66 -5.16
CA THR A 15 67.52 3.76 -6.17
C THR A 15 66.24 3.11 -5.67
N LEU A 16 66.21 2.64 -4.41
CA LEU A 16 65.00 2.07 -3.81
C LEU A 16 63.86 3.09 -3.70
N LEU A 17 64.15 4.31 -3.23
CA LEU A 17 63.15 5.37 -3.14
C LEU A 17 62.59 5.77 -4.51
N THR A 18 63.45 5.86 -5.52
CA THR A 18 63.04 6.23 -6.89
C THR A 18 62.19 5.12 -7.52
N GLY A 19 62.58 3.86 -7.34
CA GLY A 19 61.80 2.71 -7.82
C GLY A 19 60.44 2.62 -7.14
N PHE A 20 60.37 2.88 -5.83
CA PHE A 20 59.12 2.88 -5.09
C PHE A 20 58.19 4.02 -5.52
N ALA A 21 58.73 5.24 -5.71
CA ALA A 21 57.98 6.37 -6.20
C ALA A 21 57.45 6.15 -7.62
N ALA A 22 58.28 5.59 -8.52
CA ALA A 22 57.85 5.23 -9.87
C ALA A 22 56.75 4.16 -9.87
N TYR A 23 56.85 3.15 -9.02
CA TYR A 23 55.81 2.13 -8.86
C TYR A 23 54.51 2.73 -8.30
N ALA A 24 54.59 3.61 -7.31
CA ALA A 24 53.42 4.28 -6.76
C ALA A 24 52.69 5.14 -7.81
N LEU A 25 53.43 5.88 -8.64
CA LEU A 25 52.87 6.66 -9.75
C LEU A 25 52.24 5.75 -10.82
N TYR A 26 52.92 4.68 -11.22
CA TYR A 26 52.36 3.69 -12.15
C TYR A 26 51.10 3.02 -11.59
N PHE A 27 51.11 2.67 -10.31
CA PHE A 27 50.01 2.02 -9.64
C PHE A 27 48.79 2.94 -9.50
N ASP A 28 48.97 4.21 -9.11
CA ASP A 28 47.87 5.19 -9.08
C ASP A 28 47.31 5.46 -10.49
N TYR A 29 48.17 5.53 -11.51
CA TYR A 29 47.74 5.63 -12.91
C TYR A 29 46.93 4.41 -13.37
N LYS A 30 47.43 3.20 -13.10
CA LYS A 30 46.73 1.95 -13.44
C LYS A 30 45.40 1.84 -12.72
N ARG A 31 45.35 2.19 -11.43
CA ARG A 31 44.11 2.22 -10.63
C ARG A 31 43.07 3.20 -11.18
N ARG A 32 43.48 4.36 -11.69
CA ARG A 32 42.55 5.38 -12.20
C ARG A 32 42.05 5.10 -13.62
N ASN A 33 42.83 4.42 -14.45
CA ASN A 33 42.47 4.09 -15.83
C ASN A 33 41.85 2.68 -16.03
N ASP A 34 41.69 1.89 -14.98
CA ASP A 34 41.09 0.56 -15.10
C ASP A 34 39.54 0.61 -15.22
N VAL A 35 39.06 0.35 -16.43
CA VAL A 35 37.63 0.28 -16.77
C VAL A 35 36.95 -0.90 -16.08
N GLU A 36 37.67 -2.00 -15.84
CA GLU A 36 37.14 -3.19 -15.18
C GLU A 36 36.84 -2.92 -13.71
N PHE A 37 37.74 -2.21 -13.00
CA PHE A 37 37.55 -1.81 -11.61
C PHE A 37 36.26 -0.98 -11.42
N ARG A 38 36.01 0.00 -12.30
CA ARG A 38 34.78 0.81 -12.25
C ARG A 38 33.52 -0.02 -12.54
N LYS A 39 33.61 -0.98 -13.48
CA LYS A 39 32.50 -1.90 -13.76
C LYS A 39 32.22 -2.80 -12.55
N ASN A 40 33.25 -3.29 -11.87
CA ASN A 40 33.11 -4.11 -10.67
C ASN A 40 32.52 -3.31 -9.50
N LEU A 41 32.92 -2.06 -9.30
CA LEU A 41 32.31 -1.17 -8.30
C LEU A 41 30.81 -0.93 -8.55
N ARG A 42 30.44 -0.69 -9.82
CA ARG A 42 29.03 -0.53 -10.21
C ARG A 42 28.23 -1.82 -10.01
N LYS A 43 28.80 -2.98 -10.36
CA LYS A 43 28.18 -4.28 -10.13
C LYS A 43 28.00 -4.57 -8.64
N GLN A 44 28.99 -4.25 -7.80
CA GLN A 44 28.89 -4.43 -6.36
C GLN A 44 27.87 -3.49 -5.73
N LYS A 45 27.87 -2.19 -6.08
CA LYS A 45 26.81 -1.26 -5.66
C LYS A 45 25.42 -1.78 -6.04
N LYS A 46 25.22 -2.16 -7.30
CA LYS A 46 23.94 -2.73 -7.75
C LYS A 46 23.54 -4.01 -6.99
N ARG A 47 24.50 -4.85 -6.62
CA ARG A 47 24.23 -6.06 -5.80
C ARG A 47 23.84 -5.69 -4.37
N VAL A 48 24.53 -4.74 -3.75
CA VAL A 48 24.20 -4.25 -2.40
C VAL A 48 22.83 -3.58 -2.40
N ASP A 49 22.58 -2.66 -3.32
CA ASP A 49 21.28 -1.97 -3.46
C ASP A 49 20.16 -2.99 -3.72
N LYS A 50 20.39 -3.99 -4.57
CA LYS A 50 19.42 -5.08 -4.80
C LYS A 50 19.22 -5.92 -3.55
N SER A 51 20.27 -6.22 -2.79
CA SER A 51 20.17 -7.01 -1.56
C SER A 51 19.41 -6.28 -0.45
N ILE A 52 19.64 -4.97 -0.30
CA ILE A 52 18.93 -4.11 0.65
C ILE A 52 17.47 -3.93 0.24
N ALA A 53 17.21 -3.69 -1.05
CA ALA A 53 15.85 -3.61 -1.56
C ALA A 53 15.12 -4.97 -1.43
N SER A 54 15.80 -6.09 -1.66
CA SER A 54 15.22 -7.41 -1.47
C SER A 54 15.01 -7.77 0.00
N SER A 55 15.89 -7.33 0.91
CA SER A 55 15.72 -7.56 2.34
C SER A 55 14.56 -6.73 2.88
N GLN A 56 14.45 -5.45 2.49
CA GLN A 56 13.30 -4.62 2.84
C GLN A 56 12.00 -5.16 2.25
N ALA A 57 12.01 -5.66 1.01
CA ALA A 57 10.83 -6.29 0.42
C ALA A 57 10.48 -7.62 1.10
N SER A 58 11.47 -8.42 1.51
CA SER A 58 11.23 -9.67 2.24
C SER A 58 10.78 -9.44 3.68
N GLU A 59 11.26 -8.38 4.35
CA GLU A 59 10.80 -7.96 5.68
C GLU A 59 9.38 -7.39 5.61
N ALA A 60 9.08 -6.60 4.58
CA ALA A 60 7.73 -6.13 4.30
C ALA A 60 6.77 -7.29 3.98
N ALA A 61 7.24 -8.34 3.30
CA ALA A 61 6.45 -9.53 3.01
C ALA A 61 6.33 -10.50 4.19
N ALA A 62 7.34 -10.59 5.06
CA ALA A 62 7.35 -11.43 6.25
C ALA A 62 6.45 -10.86 7.36
N ASN A 63 6.35 -9.53 7.46
CA ASN A 63 5.42 -8.83 8.34
C ASN A 63 4.17 -8.32 7.59
N ALA A 64 3.96 -8.74 6.35
CA ALA A 64 2.73 -8.43 5.62
C ALA A 64 1.60 -9.23 6.26
N VAL A 65 0.79 -8.54 7.07
CA VAL A 65 -0.52 -9.03 7.47
C VAL A 65 -1.25 -9.47 6.20
N SER A 66 -1.73 -10.71 6.18
CA SER A 66 -2.34 -11.25 4.97
C SER A 66 -3.62 -10.47 4.65
N GLN A 67 -3.91 -10.29 3.35
CA GLN A 67 -5.14 -9.61 2.93
C GLN A 67 -6.42 -10.32 3.42
N ALA A 68 -6.35 -11.61 3.72
CA ALA A 68 -7.46 -12.37 4.31
C ALA A 68 -7.69 -11.98 5.78
N GLU A 69 -6.61 -11.86 6.55
CA GLU A 69 -6.63 -11.45 7.95
C GLU A 69 -7.12 -10.01 8.12
N LEU A 70 -6.71 -9.09 7.23
CA LEU A 70 -7.22 -7.72 7.21
C LEU A 70 -8.72 -7.66 6.96
N ARG A 71 -9.25 -8.48 6.04
CA ARG A 71 -10.70 -8.56 5.80
C ARG A 71 -11.44 -9.11 7.01
N GLN A 72 -10.90 -10.13 7.66
CA GLN A 72 -11.48 -10.69 8.88
C GLN A 72 -11.51 -9.66 10.01
N ALA A 73 -10.40 -8.95 10.22
CA ALA A 73 -10.28 -7.85 11.17
C ALA A 73 -11.29 -6.74 10.89
N LEU A 74 -11.45 -6.33 9.62
CA LEU A 74 -12.44 -5.33 9.21
C LEU A 74 -13.87 -5.78 9.53
N GLU A 75 -14.20 -7.03 9.21
CA GLU A 75 -15.51 -7.61 9.48
C GLU A 75 -15.83 -7.63 10.98
N GLN A 76 -14.83 -7.92 11.82
CA GLN A 76 -14.96 -7.82 13.27
C GLN A 76 -15.28 -6.39 13.71
N VAL A 77 -14.55 -5.39 13.20
CA VAL A 77 -14.82 -3.97 13.51
C VAL A 77 -16.20 -3.52 13.02
N LYS A 78 -16.69 -4.05 11.89
CA LYS A 78 -18.02 -3.72 11.36
C LYS A 78 -19.17 -4.24 12.22
N LYS A 79 -19.00 -5.40 12.85
CA LYS A 79 -20.00 -5.99 13.75
C LYS A 79 -20.13 -5.25 15.08
N GLU A 80 -19.10 -4.50 15.48
CA GLU A 80 -19.12 -3.72 16.70
C GLU A 80 -20.08 -2.51 16.56
N PRO A 81 -20.99 -2.28 17.53
CA PRO A 81 -21.90 -1.15 17.47
C PRO A 81 -21.15 0.16 17.68
N VAL A 82 -21.35 1.10 16.76
CA VAL A 82 -20.81 2.46 16.90
C VAL A 82 -21.72 3.25 17.87
N PRO A 83 -21.16 3.98 18.86
CA PRO A 83 -21.97 4.76 19.78
C PRO A 83 -22.84 5.80 19.07
N ALA A 84 -24.07 5.99 19.56
CA ALA A 84 -25.04 6.86 18.89
C ALA A 84 -24.90 8.34 19.29
N SER A 85 -24.68 8.63 20.58
CA SER A 85 -24.63 10.01 21.07
C SER A 85 -23.25 10.66 20.85
N PRO A 86 -23.18 12.00 20.67
CA PRO A 86 -21.92 12.72 20.52
C PRO A 86 -20.93 12.45 21.66
N ASP A 87 -21.39 12.55 22.91
CA ASP A 87 -20.56 12.35 24.10
C ASP A 87 -19.95 10.94 24.16
N GLN A 88 -20.73 9.92 23.78
CA GLN A 88 -20.25 8.54 23.75
C GLN A 88 -19.27 8.30 22.59
N LYS A 89 -19.46 8.98 21.44
CA LYS A 89 -18.51 8.93 20.31
C LYS A 89 -17.17 9.55 20.68
N GLU A 90 -17.17 10.67 21.39
CA GLU A 90 -15.95 11.30 21.87
C GLU A 90 -15.20 10.39 22.85
N ALA A 91 -15.90 9.84 23.85
CA ALA A 91 -15.30 8.92 24.80
C ALA A 91 -14.74 7.66 24.11
N PHE A 92 -15.48 7.10 23.14
CA PHE A 92 -15.03 5.97 22.35
C PHE A 92 -13.81 6.32 21.50
N PHE A 93 -13.81 7.47 20.82
CA PHE A 93 -12.68 7.96 20.06
C PHE A 93 -11.41 8.04 20.92
N MET A 94 -11.48 8.69 22.08
CA MET A 94 -10.34 8.85 22.99
C MET A 94 -9.82 7.48 23.48
N SER A 95 -10.72 6.56 23.83
CA SER A 95 -10.39 5.19 24.20
C SER A 95 -9.65 4.45 23.08
N GLN A 96 -10.14 4.55 21.85
CA GLN A 96 -9.54 3.88 20.70
C GLN A 96 -8.19 4.46 20.32
N VAL A 97 -8.03 5.79 20.33
CA VAL A 97 -6.73 6.43 20.09
C VAL A 97 -5.71 6.00 21.14
N ALA A 98 -6.07 6.07 22.43
CA ALA A 98 -5.20 5.63 23.52
C ALA A 98 -4.82 4.15 23.39
N ALA A 99 -5.76 3.27 23.07
CA ALA A 99 -5.50 1.85 22.83
C ALA A 99 -4.55 1.64 21.64
N GLY A 100 -4.79 2.32 20.52
CA GLY A 100 -3.93 2.28 19.33
C GLY A 100 -2.51 2.72 19.63
N GLU A 101 -2.34 3.80 20.40
CA GLU A 101 -1.03 4.30 20.84
C GLU A 101 -0.30 3.29 21.74
N GLN A 102 -1.00 2.71 22.73
CA GLN A 102 -0.40 1.72 23.62
C GLN A 102 0.04 0.45 22.86
N LEU A 103 -0.78 -0.02 21.92
CA LEU A 103 -0.45 -1.19 21.09
C LEU A 103 0.71 -0.90 20.13
N SER A 104 0.81 0.34 19.64
CA SER A 104 1.91 0.76 18.74
C SER A 104 3.29 0.63 19.39
N LEU A 105 3.37 0.73 20.72
CA LEU A 105 4.63 0.61 21.48
C LEU A 105 5.10 -0.83 21.66
N GLN A 106 4.22 -1.83 21.45
CA GLN A 106 4.52 -3.23 21.73
C GLN A 106 5.27 -3.95 20.60
N GLY A 107 5.37 -3.32 19.41
CA GLY A 107 6.14 -3.83 18.28
C GLY A 107 5.29 -4.50 17.19
N PRO A 108 5.95 -5.18 16.22
CA PRO A 108 5.32 -5.61 14.97
C PRO A 108 4.09 -6.51 15.11
N ASP A 109 4.09 -7.41 16.10
CA ASP A 109 2.98 -8.34 16.35
C ASP A 109 1.67 -7.61 16.72
N PHE A 110 1.77 -6.37 17.20
CA PHE A 110 0.62 -5.56 17.62
C PHE A 110 0.26 -4.45 16.62
N TYR A 111 0.93 -4.38 15.46
CA TYR A 111 0.64 -3.35 14.46
C TYR A 111 -0.76 -3.46 13.86
N LEU A 112 -1.25 -4.68 13.61
CA LEU A 112 -2.62 -4.89 13.15
C LEU A 112 -3.66 -4.49 14.22
N PRO A 113 -3.57 -4.99 15.48
CA PRO A 113 -4.41 -4.50 16.56
C PRO A 113 -4.43 -2.97 16.72
N ALA A 114 -3.25 -2.33 16.67
CA ALA A 114 -3.14 -0.88 16.74
C ALA A 114 -3.87 -0.19 15.57
N ALA A 115 -3.67 -0.67 14.34
CA ALA A 115 -4.33 -0.14 13.15
C ALA A 115 -5.86 -0.28 13.23
N MET A 116 -6.38 -1.40 13.76
CA MET A 116 -7.81 -1.57 13.98
C MET A 116 -8.38 -0.53 14.96
N SER A 117 -7.66 -0.19 16.03
CA SER A 117 -8.07 0.86 16.96
C SER A 117 -8.11 2.24 16.29
N PHE A 118 -7.09 2.60 15.51
CA PHE A 118 -7.11 3.85 14.73
C PHE A 118 -8.22 3.89 13.67
N TYR A 119 -8.51 2.76 13.02
CA TYR A 119 -9.63 2.66 12.09
C TYR A 119 -11.01 2.80 12.78
N ARG A 120 -11.17 2.23 13.99
CA ARG A 120 -12.38 2.47 14.81
C ARG A 120 -12.55 3.96 15.15
N ALA A 121 -11.47 4.64 15.51
CA ALA A 121 -11.49 6.07 15.79
C ALA A 121 -11.89 6.91 14.54
N LEU A 122 -11.41 6.54 13.34
CA LEU A 122 -11.79 7.19 12.08
C LEU A 122 -13.30 7.14 11.81
N ARG A 123 -13.98 6.05 12.18
CA ARG A 123 -15.43 5.87 11.93
C ARG A 123 -16.32 6.77 12.76
N VAL A 124 -15.83 7.28 13.89
CA VAL A 124 -16.60 8.14 14.80
C VAL A 124 -16.20 9.61 14.69
N TYR A 125 -15.10 9.91 14.02
CA TYR A 125 -14.57 11.25 13.91
C TYR A 125 -15.33 12.06 12.83
N PRO A 126 -15.73 13.32 13.09
CA PRO A 126 -16.51 14.11 12.14
C PRO A 126 -15.81 14.43 10.81
N SER A 127 -14.47 14.50 10.81
CA SER A 127 -13.64 14.89 9.66
C SER A 127 -12.53 13.86 9.39
N PRO A 128 -12.85 12.66 8.86
CA PRO A 128 -11.90 11.55 8.77
C PRO A 128 -10.66 11.86 7.94
N VAL A 129 -10.75 12.77 6.95
CA VAL A 129 -9.60 13.22 6.13
C VAL A 129 -8.58 13.98 6.97
N GLU A 130 -9.03 14.88 7.85
CA GLU A 130 -8.15 15.63 8.74
C GLU A 130 -7.44 14.68 9.71
N LEU A 131 -8.18 13.73 10.29
CA LEU A 131 -7.60 12.74 11.21
C LEU A 131 -6.57 11.85 10.52
N MET A 132 -6.82 11.47 9.26
CA MET A 132 -5.85 10.72 8.46
C MET A 132 -4.53 11.48 8.27
N VAL A 133 -4.58 12.80 8.05
CA VAL A 133 -3.39 13.66 7.93
C VAL A 133 -2.62 13.75 9.25
N ILE A 134 -3.32 13.76 10.38
CA ILE A 134 -2.69 13.71 11.70
C ILE A 134 -1.98 12.37 11.89
N TYR A 135 -2.66 11.25 11.60
CA TYR A 135 -2.06 9.91 11.70
C TYR A 135 -0.84 9.74 10.82
N GLN A 136 -0.82 10.30 9.61
CA GLN A 136 0.36 10.29 8.75
C GLN A 136 1.61 10.87 9.43
N LYS A 137 1.42 11.85 10.35
CA LYS A 137 2.51 12.55 11.03
C LYS A 137 2.87 11.94 12.39
N THR A 138 1.91 11.32 13.08
CA THR A 138 2.08 10.89 14.48
C THR A 138 2.16 9.39 14.66
N VAL A 139 1.59 8.59 13.74
CA VAL A 139 1.55 7.13 13.84
C VAL A 139 2.75 6.53 13.07
N PRO A 140 3.42 5.49 13.60
CA PRO A 140 4.49 4.81 12.88
C PRO A 140 4.05 4.32 11.49
N GLU A 141 4.92 4.49 10.48
CA GLU A 141 4.62 4.19 9.08
C GLU A 141 4.04 2.78 8.84
N PRO A 142 4.53 1.70 9.48
CA PRO A 142 3.96 0.36 9.29
C PRO A 142 2.48 0.27 9.70
N ILE A 143 2.09 0.94 10.77
CA ILE A 143 0.71 0.94 11.29
C ILE A 143 -0.16 1.82 10.42
N PHE A 144 0.34 3.00 10.02
CA PHE A 144 -0.39 3.91 9.14
C PHE A 144 -0.73 3.27 7.78
N LYS A 145 0.20 2.48 7.21
CA LYS A 145 -0.05 1.70 5.99
C LYS A 145 -1.23 0.73 6.15
N LEU A 146 -1.31 0.03 7.28
CA LEU A 146 -2.42 -0.88 7.58
C LEU A 146 -3.75 -0.14 7.74
N VAL A 147 -3.76 1.06 8.35
CA VAL A 147 -4.97 1.90 8.45
C VAL A 147 -5.49 2.32 7.08
N ILE A 148 -4.59 2.69 6.15
CA ILE A 148 -4.96 2.99 4.76
C ILE A 148 -5.54 1.75 4.08
N GLU A 149 -4.92 0.58 4.25
CA GLU A 149 -5.39 -0.65 3.64
C GLU A 149 -6.78 -1.06 4.15
N LEU A 150 -7.02 -0.98 5.46
CA LEU A 150 -8.35 -1.18 6.05
C LEU A 150 -9.39 -0.22 5.47
N THR A 151 -9.03 1.06 5.32
CA THR A 151 -9.93 2.08 4.74
C THR A 151 -10.26 1.77 3.28
N ASN A 152 -9.28 1.38 2.47
CA ASN A 152 -9.48 1.02 1.06
C ASN A 152 -10.36 -0.23 0.90
N LEU A 153 -10.15 -1.24 1.76
CA LEU A 153 -10.98 -2.44 1.80
C LEU A 153 -12.42 -2.12 2.18
N ASP A 154 -12.64 -1.21 3.12
CA ASP A 154 -13.97 -0.77 3.53
C ASP A 154 -14.75 -0.10 2.39
N VAL A 155 -14.11 0.85 1.70
CA VAL A 155 -14.70 1.53 0.53
C VAL A 155 -15.01 0.53 -0.58
N SER A 156 -14.10 -0.42 -0.84
CA SER A 156 -14.30 -1.46 -1.87
C SER A 156 -15.49 -2.35 -1.53
N SER A 157 -15.63 -2.78 -0.26
CA SER A 157 -16.74 -3.63 0.18
C SER A 157 -18.11 -2.94 0.12
N THR A 158 -18.15 -1.62 0.31
CA THR A 158 -19.39 -0.83 0.21
C THR A 158 -19.84 -0.63 -1.25
N SER A 159 -18.90 -0.71 -2.20
CA SER A 159 -19.17 -0.53 -3.64
C SER A 159 -19.66 -1.78 -4.39
N SER A 160 -19.69 -2.95 -3.73
CA SER A 160 -20.34 -4.15 -4.28
C SER A 160 -21.80 -4.18 -3.82
N PRO A 161 -22.77 -3.87 -4.70
CA PRO A 161 -24.18 -4.06 -4.35
C PRO A 161 -24.41 -5.55 -4.15
N HIS A 162 -25.06 -5.88 -3.04
CA HIS A 162 -25.69 -7.16 -2.79
C HIS A 162 -26.44 -7.64 -4.05
N SER A 163 -25.96 -8.71 -4.69
CA SER A 163 -26.82 -9.62 -5.42
C SER A 163 -27.70 -10.31 -4.38
N VAL A 164 -28.90 -9.75 -4.16
CA VAL A 164 -29.99 -10.48 -3.51
C VAL A 164 -30.34 -11.63 -4.45
N THR A 165 -29.81 -12.82 -4.17
CA THR A 165 -30.44 -14.06 -4.62
C THR A 165 -31.49 -14.38 -3.57
N ASP A 166 -32.74 -14.04 -3.91
CA ASP A 166 -33.93 -14.75 -3.45
C ASP A 166 -33.69 -16.26 -3.66
N ASP A 167 -33.54 -17.01 -2.57
CA ASP A 167 -33.75 -18.45 -2.58
C ASP A 167 -35.18 -18.70 -2.07
N LEU A 168 -36.05 -18.97 -3.03
CA LEU A 168 -37.39 -19.53 -2.84
C LEU A 168 -37.29 -20.98 -2.39
N ASP A 169 -38.21 -21.43 -1.54
CA ASP A 169 -39.10 -22.58 -1.78
C ASP A 169 -39.70 -23.10 -0.46
N ASP A 170 -40.99 -22.83 -0.23
CA ASP A 170 -41.87 -23.82 0.41
C ASP A 170 -43.25 -23.77 -0.27
N GLU A 171 -43.46 -24.78 -1.11
CA GLU A 171 -44.71 -25.45 -1.48
C GLU A 171 -46.03 -24.84 -0.97
N THR A 172 -46.95 -24.55 -1.90
CA THR A 172 -48.28 -25.18 -1.92
C THR A 172 -49.07 -24.75 -3.16
N SER A 173 -49.40 -25.74 -4.00
CA SER A 173 -50.45 -25.68 -5.03
C SER A 173 -51.82 -26.03 -4.40
N PRO A 174 -52.98 -25.60 -4.95
CA PRO A 174 -53.54 -26.33 -6.12
C PRO A 174 -54.42 -25.53 -7.12
N VAL A 175 -54.23 -25.86 -8.40
CA VAL A 175 -55.23 -26.17 -9.46
C VAL A 175 -56.62 -25.48 -9.45
N ARG A 176 -56.98 -24.74 -10.54
CA ARG A 176 -58.10 -25.01 -11.49
C ARG A 176 -58.36 -23.87 -12.50
N GLY A 177 -58.62 -24.23 -13.76
CA GLY A 177 -59.51 -23.49 -14.68
C GLY A 177 -58.84 -22.95 -15.94
N GLY A 178 -59.04 -23.64 -17.08
CA GLY A 178 -58.56 -23.24 -18.41
C GLY A 178 -59.32 -22.06 -19.05
N PRO A 179 -58.90 -21.64 -20.27
CA PRO A 179 -59.28 -20.38 -20.92
C PRO A 179 -60.57 -20.53 -21.75
N PRO A 180 -61.15 -19.44 -22.31
CA PRO A 180 -60.79 -19.12 -23.71
C PRO A 180 -60.97 -17.65 -24.18
N SER A 181 -60.47 -17.43 -25.40
CA SER A 181 -61.01 -16.55 -26.48
C SER A 181 -60.50 -15.11 -26.64
N GLU A 182 -59.89 -14.93 -27.81
CA GLU A 182 -59.71 -13.74 -28.66
C GLU A 182 -60.91 -12.75 -28.56
N THR A 183 -60.74 -11.43 -28.55
CA THR A 183 -60.46 -10.53 -29.69
C THR A 183 -60.30 -9.07 -29.18
N SER A 184 -59.90 -8.14 -30.06
CA SER A 184 -59.90 -6.66 -29.94
C SER A 184 -58.49 -6.06 -29.77
N SER A 185 -57.70 -5.98 -30.84
CA SER A 185 -57.72 -4.92 -31.88
C SER A 185 -57.02 -3.64 -31.43
N GLN A 186 -55.76 -3.54 -31.87
CA GLN A 186 -55.12 -2.37 -32.49
C GLN A 186 -55.84 -1.02 -32.32
N GLU A 187 -55.40 -0.19 -31.36
CA GLU A 187 -55.75 1.24 -31.38
C GLU A 187 -54.76 2.14 -30.60
N TRP A 188 -53.45 1.97 -30.79
CA TRP A 188 -52.48 2.98 -30.31
C TRP A 188 -51.37 3.33 -31.31
N ASP A 189 -51.39 2.77 -32.53
CA ASP A 189 -50.40 3.06 -33.57
C ASP A 189 -51.04 3.88 -34.70
N LYS A 190 -51.44 5.13 -34.40
CA LYS A 190 -51.76 6.16 -35.40
C LYS A 190 -51.94 7.55 -34.79
N LEU A 191 -50.85 8.14 -34.31
CA LEU A 191 -50.75 9.61 -34.21
C LEU A 191 -49.28 10.03 -34.23
N SER A 192 -48.57 9.58 -35.25
CA SER A 192 -47.40 10.29 -35.75
C SER A 192 -47.57 10.46 -37.26
N GLN A 193 -47.39 11.69 -37.72
CA GLN A 193 -47.28 12.13 -39.13
C GLN A 193 -48.59 12.49 -39.85
N ASP A 194 -48.90 13.79 -39.83
CA ASP A 194 -49.10 14.65 -41.01
C ASP A 194 -49.51 16.05 -40.48
N SER A 195 -49.13 17.22 -41.00
CA SER A 195 -48.58 17.58 -42.31
C SER A 195 -48.09 19.05 -42.28
N ALA A 196 -46.97 19.27 -42.97
CA ALA A 196 -46.35 20.45 -43.60
C ALA A 196 -47.02 21.87 -43.65
N PRO A 197 -46.20 22.93 -43.90
CA PRO A 197 -46.58 24.34 -43.88
C PRO A 197 -47.10 24.87 -45.23
N THR A 198 -47.86 25.97 -45.19
CA THR A 198 -48.39 26.70 -46.37
C THR A 198 -47.61 28.00 -46.62
N PRO A 199 -47.21 28.31 -47.88
CA PRO A 199 -46.66 29.61 -48.28
C PRO A 199 -47.63 30.44 -49.15
N ALA A 200 -47.21 31.70 -49.39
CA ALA A 200 -47.73 32.73 -50.30
C ALA A 200 -48.90 33.58 -49.76
N SER A 201 -48.95 34.91 -49.95
CA SER A 201 -48.35 35.77 -50.99
C SER A 201 -47.90 37.13 -50.45
#